data_AF-A0A1S6FI60-F1
#
_entry.id   AF-A0A1S6FI60-F1
#
_cell.length_a   1.000
_cell.length_b   1.000
_cell.length_c   1.000
_cell.angle_alpha   90.00
_cell.angle_beta   90.00
_cell.angle_gamma   90.00
#
_symmetry.space_group_name_H-M   'P 1'
#
loop_
_entity.id
_entity.type
_entity.pdbx_description
1 polymer ?
#
loop_
_entity_poly.entity_id
_entity_poly.type
_entity_poly.pdbx_seq_one_letter_code
_entity_poly.pdbx_strand_id
1 'polypeptide(L)'
;MLLAAPLLLSAGGTALAADQKATVVSAGSEQAIKLGSTVISRPFGVELVDHLAVVGSYTVQGARLHLIRGKSGSDCPARYAVIVTQAGQAPRVTDAFGTCSAAAKPQLRRGVFSVAMPATTAGGPLVQYHYANGRMHARQAALTQGAGIVGPAATASVCRPAHSLDAAAQAAAIDSFERDFPRAYRRTGTLKKVTFGQGELRRLTTDLACMASWPAGERRVPELATPLFRSKQHREAAFAALESVQRDPEADANLKAVTRSFSAEMRYRAALDPVI
;
A
#
# COMPACT_ATOMS: atom_id res chain seq x y z
N MET A 1 -52.77 50.24 0.15
CA MET A 1 -51.37 49.91 -0.22
C MET A 1 -50.79 49.00 0.84
N LEU A 2 -50.55 47.73 0.51
CA LEU A 2 -49.53 46.83 1.05
C LEU A 2 -49.82 45.43 0.47
N LEU A 3 -49.18 45.14 -0.66
CA LEU A 3 -49.16 43.82 -1.30
C LEU A 3 -48.27 42.90 -0.46
N ALA A 4 -48.85 41.85 0.12
CA ALA A 4 -48.10 40.74 0.70
C ALA A 4 -47.61 39.83 -0.43
N ALA A 5 -46.30 39.86 -0.68
CA ALA A 5 -45.64 38.94 -1.61
C ALA A 5 -45.52 37.54 -0.99
N PRO A 6 -45.84 36.46 -1.72
CA PRO A 6 -45.55 35.11 -1.27
C PRO A 6 -44.06 34.81 -1.49
N LEU A 7 -43.36 34.51 -0.39
CA LEU A 7 -42.02 33.91 -0.42
C LEU A 7 -42.12 32.49 -0.98
N LEU A 8 -41.82 32.34 -2.27
CA LEU A 8 -41.52 31.06 -2.89
C LEU A 8 -40.17 30.56 -2.33
N LEU A 9 -40.22 29.64 -1.37
CA LEU A 9 -39.05 28.83 -1.02
C LEU A 9 -38.75 27.88 -2.19
N SER A 10 -37.71 28.22 -2.95
CA SER A 10 -37.09 27.37 -3.96
C SER A 10 -36.40 26.16 -3.29
N ALA A 11 -37.18 25.13 -2.96
CA ALA A 11 -36.64 23.80 -2.62
C ALA A 11 -36.27 23.06 -3.91
N GLY A 12 -35.15 23.44 -4.54
CA GLY A 12 -34.71 22.86 -5.79
C GLY A 12 -33.21 22.61 -5.80
N GLY A 13 -32.81 21.34 -5.70
CA GLY A 13 -31.54 20.89 -6.31
C GLY A 13 -30.54 20.23 -5.38
N THR A 14 -30.86 19.06 -4.82
CA THR A 14 -29.83 18.18 -4.23
C THR A 14 -30.12 16.68 -4.47
N ALA A 15 -30.53 16.31 -5.68
CA ALA A 15 -30.71 14.88 -6.05
C ALA A 15 -29.87 14.41 -7.25
N LEU A 16 -29.01 15.25 -7.84
CA LEU A 16 -28.45 14.99 -9.17
C LEU A 16 -27.00 14.49 -9.24
N ALA A 17 -26.27 14.40 -8.12
CA ALA A 17 -24.84 14.02 -8.18
C ALA A 17 -24.58 12.51 -8.33
N ALA A 18 -25.52 11.65 -7.92
CA ALA A 18 -25.28 10.21 -7.84
C ALA A 18 -25.29 9.47 -9.19
N ASP A 19 -25.80 10.06 -10.27
CA ASP A 19 -25.93 9.39 -11.58
C ASP A 19 -25.14 10.03 -12.73
N GLN A 20 -24.17 10.90 -12.41
CA GLN A 20 -23.45 11.66 -13.42
C GLN A 20 -22.39 10.82 -14.13
N LYS A 21 -22.41 10.85 -15.47
CA LYS A 21 -21.37 10.22 -16.31
C LYS A 21 -20.08 11.03 -16.21
N ALA A 22 -18.96 10.36 -15.88
CA ALA A 22 -17.63 10.94 -15.98
C ALA A 22 -17.17 10.96 -17.45
N THR A 23 -16.73 12.12 -17.94
CA THR A 23 -16.12 12.25 -19.26
C THR A 23 -14.84 13.06 -19.20
N VAL A 24 -13.84 12.69 -20.00
CA VAL A 24 -12.64 13.50 -20.17
C VAL A 24 -12.98 14.69 -21.06
N VAL A 25 -12.57 15.88 -20.66
CA VAL A 25 -12.74 17.13 -21.41
C VAL A 25 -11.42 17.90 -21.41
N SER A 26 -11.26 18.81 -22.37
CA SER A 26 -10.17 19.78 -22.35
C SER A 26 -10.52 20.95 -21.43
N ALA A 27 -9.57 21.35 -20.58
CA ALA A 27 -9.67 22.52 -19.71
C ALA A 27 -8.40 23.38 -19.90
N GLY A 28 -8.45 24.29 -20.87
CA GLY A 28 -7.26 25.03 -21.31
C GLY A 28 -6.28 24.10 -22.04
N SER A 29 -5.02 24.07 -21.58
CA SER A 29 -3.96 23.20 -22.12
C SER A 29 -3.91 21.81 -21.45
N GLU A 30 -4.76 21.53 -20.47
CA GLU A 30 -4.78 20.27 -19.71
C GLU A 30 -6.06 19.47 -19.95
N GLN A 31 -6.03 18.19 -19.61
CA GLN A 31 -7.23 17.35 -19.54
C GLN A 31 -7.85 17.39 -18.14
N ALA A 32 -9.18 17.38 -18.08
CA ALA A 32 -9.95 17.37 -16.85
C ALA A 32 -11.06 16.32 -16.91
N ILE A 33 -11.65 15.98 -15.76
CA ILE A 33 -12.83 15.13 -15.68
C ILE A 33 -14.07 15.99 -15.44
N LYS A 34 -15.02 15.93 -16.36
CA LYS A 34 -16.35 16.53 -16.19
C LYS A 34 -17.32 15.52 -15.57
N LEU A 35 -18.00 15.93 -14.52
CA LEU A 35 -19.07 15.22 -13.82
C LEU A 35 -20.26 16.17 -13.72
N GLY A 36 -21.25 15.99 -14.60
CA GLY A 36 -22.39 16.90 -14.70
C GLY A 36 -21.94 18.35 -14.94
N SER A 37 -22.20 19.23 -13.98
CA SER A 37 -21.76 20.63 -13.99
C SER A 37 -20.38 20.87 -13.37
N THR A 38 -19.82 19.88 -12.67
CA THR A 38 -18.51 20.00 -12.01
C THR A 38 -17.39 19.61 -12.96
N VAL A 39 -16.33 20.41 -12.99
CA VAL A 39 -15.09 20.09 -13.71
C VAL A 39 -13.98 19.91 -12.68
N ILE A 40 -13.38 18.72 -12.65
CA ILE A 40 -12.26 18.38 -11.79
C ILE A 40 -10.99 18.47 -12.61
N SER A 41 -10.31 19.59 -12.47
CA SER A 41 -8.98 19.79 -13.01
C SER A 41 -7.95 19.06 -12.15
N ARG A 42 -7.00 18.37 -12.80
CA ARG A 42 -5.87 17.69 -12.14
C ARG A 42 -6.29 16.67 -11.05
N PRO A 43 -6.94 15.56 -11.42
CA PRO A 43 -7.33 14.50 -10.47
C PRO A 43 -6.14 13.81 -9.78
N PHE A 44 -4.90 14.11 -10.17
CA PHE A 44 -3.67 13.61 -9.57
C PHE A 44 -2.90 14.69 -8.77
N GLY A 45 -3.53 15.84 -8.50
CA GLY A 45 -2.94 16.92 -7.72
C GLY A 45 -1.73 17.55 -8.42
N VAL A 46 -0.57 17.53 -7.76
CA VAL A 46 0.68 18.11 -8.28
C VAL A 46 1.31 17.28 -9.38
N GLU A 47 0.92 16.01 -9.52
CA GLU A 47 1.50 15.10 -10.49
C GLU A 47 0.96 15.41 -11.89
N LEU A 48 1.88 15.59 -12.84
CA LEU A 48 1.54 15.85 -14.24
C LEU A 48 1.27 14.51 -14.94
N VAL A 49 0.12 14.43 -15.60
CA VAL A 49 -0.27 13.31 -16.45
C VAL A 49 -0.61 13.86 -17.84
N ASP A 50 -0.09 13.21 -18.87
CA ASP A 50 -0.24 13.63 -20.26
C ASP A 50 -1.65 13.32 -20.78
N HIS A 51 -2.24 12.21 -20.32
CA HIS A 51 -3.56 11.77 -20.75
C HIS A 51 -4.38 11.17 -19.61
N LEU A 52 -5.67 11.50 -19.60
CA LEU A 52 -6.68 10.95 -18.71
C LEU A 52 -7.58 9.97 -19.48
N ALA A 53 -8.02 8.93 -18.78
CA ALA A 53 -9.05 8.02 -19.27
C ALA A 53 -9.98 7.61 -18.12
N VAL A 54 -11.28 7.56 -18.39
CA VAL A 54 -12.25 6.94 -17.47
C VAL A 54 -12.25 5.44 -17.76
N VAL A 55 -11.71 4.65 -16.83
CA VAL A 55 -11.59 3.18 -16.96
C VAL A 55 -12.95 2.50 -16.73
N GLY A 56 -13.73 3.00 -15.78
CA GLY A 56 -15.03 2.43 -15.44
C GLY A 56 -15.73 3.23 -14.35
N SER A 57 -17.03 2.97 -14.18
CA SER A 57 -17.87 3.55 -13.13
C SER A 57 -18.60 2.46 -12.37
N TYR A 58 -18.66 2.57 -11.04
CA TYR A 58 -19.15 1.52 -10.15
C TYR A 58 -19.99 2.12 -9.03
N THR A 59 -21.04 1.42 -8.58
CA THR A 59 -21.88 1.89 -7.47
C THR A 59 -21.60 1.07 -6.22
N VAL A 60 -21.27 1.73 -5.10
CA VAL A 60 -20.95 1.13 -3.80
C VAL A 60 -21.71 1.88 -2.71
N GLN A 61 -22.61 1.20 -2.00
CA GLN A 61 -23.32 1.75 -0.82
C GLN A 61 -23.90 3.17 -1.04
N GLY A 62 -24.53 3.40 -2.19
CA GLY A 62 -25.12 4.71 -2.53
C GLY A 62 -24.14 5.78 -3.03
N ALA A 63 -22.83 5.48 -3.08
CA ALA A 63 -21.83 6.29 -3.76
C ALA A 63 -21.55 5.73 -5.16
N ARG A 64 -21.20 6.62 -6.10
CA ARG A 64 -20.66 6.23 -7.41
C ARG A 64 -19.16 6.51 -7.44
N LEU A 65 -18.41 5.54 -7.90
CA LEU A 65 -16.96 5.53 -8.00
C LEU A 65 -16.57 5.53 -9.47
N HIS A 66 -15.80 6.52 -9.90
CA HIS A 66 -15.24 6.59 -11.25
C HIS A 66 -13.75 6.32 -11.18
N LEU A 67 -13.30 5.21 -11.76
CA LEU A 67 -11.88 4.88 -11.83
C LEU A 67 -11.25 5.66 -13.00
N ILE A 68 -10.31 6.54 -12.67
CA ILE A 68 -9.58 7.36 -13.62
C ILE A 68 -8.16 6.83 -13.74
N ARG A 69 -7.67 6.68 -14.98
CA ARG A 69 -6.28 6.40 -15.29
C ARG A 69 -5.63 7.67 -15.82
N GLY A 70 -4.52 8.07 -15.20
CA GLY A 70 -3.58 9.04 -15.73
C GLY A 70 -2.39 8.32 -16.35
N LYS A 71 -2.02 8.70 -17.57
CA LYS A 71 -0.76 8.26 -18.20
C LYS A 71 0.26 9.36 -18.01
N SER A 72 1.40 9.02 -17.39
CA SER A 72 2.60 9.86 -17.29
C SER A 72 3.73 9.23 -18.10
N GLY A 73 4.86 9.92 -18.28
CA GLY A 73 5.99 9.52 -19.13
C GLY A 73 6.60 8.12 -18.87
N SER A 74 7.76 7.86 -19.48
CA SER A 74 8.38 6.51 -19.57
C SER A 74 8.55 5.78 -18.23
N ASP A 75 8.77 6.51 -17.15
CA ASP A 75 9.17 5.93 -15.86
C ASP A 75 7.98 5.34 -15.09
N CYS A 76 6.76 5.84 -15.35
CA CYS A 76 5.54 5.31 -14.75
C CYS A 76 4.34 5.54 -15.70
N PRO A 77 4.06 4.62 -16.63
CA PRO A 77 3.11 4.87 -17.72
C PRO A 77 1.65 4.86 -17.27
N ALA A 78 1.33 4.49 -16.03
CA ALA A 78 -0.03 4.56 -15.52
C ALA A 78 -0.12 4.79 -14.01
N ARG A 79 -0.93 5.76 -13.62
CA ARG A 79 -1.41 5.96 -12.24
C ARG A 79 -2.94 6.01 -12.24
N TYR A 80 -3.53 5.73 -11.09
CA TYR A 80 -4.98 5.64 -10.94
C TYR A 80 -5.47 6.51 -9.79
N ALA A 81 -6.67 7.05 -9.94
CA ALA A 81 -7.39 7.74 -8.87
C ALA A 81 -8.87 7.36 -8.97
N VAL A 82 -9.59 7.42 -7.85
CA VAL A 82 -11.05 7.24 -7.84
C VAL A 82 -11.70 8.58 -7.56
N ILE A 83 -12.65 8.97 -8.40
CA ILE A 83 -13.55 10.08 -8.11
C ILE A 83 -14.83 9.50 -7.51
N VAL A 84 -15.17 9.94 -6.31
CA VAL A 84 -16.32 9.52 -5.52
C VAL A 84 -17.40 10.59 -5.62
N THR A 85 -18.60 10.21 -6.03
CA THR A 85 -19.78 11.08 -6.01
C THR A 85 -20.87 10.49 -5.13
N GLN A 86 -21.52 11.34 -4.35
CA GLN A 86 -22.67 11.01 -3.52
C GLN A 86 -23.73 12.10 -3.71
N ALA A 87 -25.00 11.73 -3.62
CA ALA A 87 -26.10 12.70 -3.73
C ALA A 87 -25.94 13.82 -2.68
N GLY A 88 -26.02 15.07 -3.12
CA GLY A 88 -25.91 16.24 -2.26
C GLY A 88 -24.49 16.56 -1.76
N GLN A 89 -23.45 15.82 -2.17
CA GLN A 89 -22.06 16.11 -1.80
C GLN A 89 -21.21 16.51 -3.00
N ALA A 90 -20.22 17.38 -2.76
CA ALA A 90 -19.20 17.69 -3.75
C ALA A 90 -18.39 16.41 -4.10
N PRO A 91 -18.05 16.19 -5.38
CA PRO A 91 -17.17 15.09 -5.77
C PRO A 91 -15.85 15.13 -5.01
N ARG A 92 -15.37 13.97 -4.56
CA ARG A 92 -14.08 13.82 -3.87
C ARG A 92 -13.15 12.95 -4.70
N VAL A 93 -11.88 13.33 -4.76
CA VAL A 93 -10.85 12.53 -5.43
C VAL A 93 -10.01 11.83 -4.37
N THR A 94 -9.76 10.54 -4.53
CA THR A 94 -8.85 9.80 -3.65
C THR A 94 -7.40 10.16 -3.96
N ASP A 95 -6.51 9.86 -3.01
CA ASP A 95 -5.07 9.83 -3.31
C ASP A 95 -4.79 8.90 -4.50
N ALA A 96 -3.76 9.25 -5.28
CA ALA A 96 -3.31 8.46 -6.41
C ALA A 96 -2.77 7.10 -5.94
N PHE A 97 -3.01 6.05 -6.72
CA PHE A 97 -2.58 4.68 -6.43
C PHE A 97 -2.18 3.93 -7.71
N GLY A 98 -1.54 2.78 -7.54
CA GLY A 98 -1.16 1.86 -8.61
C GLY A 98 0.33 1.49 -8.61
N THR A 99 0.75 0.79 -9.66
CA THR A 99 2.06 0.12 -9.78
C THR A 99 2.80 0.46 -11.08
N CYS A 100 2.45 1.58 -11.72
CA CYS A 100 2.91 1.96 -13.06
C CYS A 100 2.38 1.05 -14.19
N SER A 101 1.71 -0.06 -13.91
CA SER A 101 1.10 -0.92 -14.94
C SER A 101 -0.21 -0.34 -15.47
N ALA A 102 -0.38 -0.31 -16.81
CA ALA A 102 -1.63 0.12 -17.44
C ALA A 102 -2.74 -0.96 -17.41
N ALA A 103 -2.40 -2.19 -16.99
CA ALA A 103 -3.26 -3.37 -17.05
C ALA A 103 -4.13 -3.56 -15.79
N ALA A 104 -4.83 -2.50 -15.36
CA ALA A 104 -5.75 -2.56 -14.23
C ALA A 104 -7.04 -3.33 -14.55
N LYS A 105 -7.42 -4.21 -13.62
CA LYS A 105 -8.61 -5.06 -13.65
C LYS A 105 -9.52 -4.66 -12.48
N PRO A 106 -10.42 -3.68 -12.66
CA PRO A 106 -11.41 -3.32 -11.65
C PRO A 106 -12.48 -4.41 -11.49
N GLN A 107 -12.94 -4.61 -10.26
CA GLN A 107 -13.96 -5.59 -9.89
C GLN A 107 -14.84 -5.06 -8.75
N LEU A 108 -16.15 -5.25 -8.87
CA LEU A 108 -17.11 -5.02 -7.80
C LEU A 108 -17.70 -6.36 -7.38
N ARG A 109 -17.42 -6.82 -6.15
CA ARG A 109 -17.93 -8.09 -5.63
C ARG A 109 -18.44 -7.90 -4.20
N ARG A 110 -19.67 -8.36 -3.93
CA ARG A 110 -20.30 -8.30 -2.59
C ARG A 110 -20.25 -6.89 -1.97
N GLY A 111 -20.47 -5.85 -2.78
CA GLY A 111 -20.43 -4.45 -2.34
C GLY A 111 -19.04 -3.87 -2.10
N VAL A 112 -17.97 -4.63 -2.35
CA VAL A 112 -16.57 -4.16 -2.23
C VAL A 112 -16.03 -3.87 -3.63
N PHE A 113 -15.61 -2.63 -3.87
CA PHE A 113 -14.90 -2.25 -5.08
C PHE A 113 -13.40 -2.50 -4.91
N SER A 114 -12.78 -3.16 -5.88
CA SER A 114 -11.37 -3.48 -5.88
C SER A 114 -10.76 -3.34 -7.27
N VAL A 115 -9.46 -3.15 -7.34
CA VAL A 115 -8.69 -3.03 -8.57
C VAL A 115 -7.44 -3.89 -8.44
N ALA A 116 -7.22 -4.84 -9.34
CA ALA A 116 -6.01 -5.64 -9.39
C ALA A 116 -5.16 -5.25 -10.61
N MET A 117 -3.84 -5.14 -10.45
CA MET A 117 -2.92 -4.81 -11.56
C MET A 117 -1.55 -5.47 -11.34
N PRO A 118 -0.78 -5.76 -12.40
CA PRO A 118 0.58 -6.29 -12.26
C PRO A 118 1.49 -5.36 -11.45
N ALA A 119 2.46 -5.92 -10.72
CA ALA A 119 3.38 -5.14 -9.87
C ALA A 119 4.27 -4.16 -10.63
N THR A 120 4.52 -4.37 -11.92
CA THR A 120 5.32 -3.48 -12.76
C THR A 120 4.71 -3.35 -14.16
N THR A 121 5.28 -2.47 -14.98
CA THR A 121 4.98 -2.33 -16.41
C THR A 121 5.28 -3.59 -17.21
N ALA A 122 6.37 -4.29 -16.85
CA ALA A 122 6.77 -5.57 -17.46
C ALA A 122 5.92 -6.77 -16.99
N GLY A 123 5.05 -6.59 -15.99
CA GLY A 123 4.18 -7.63 -15.46
C GLY A 123 4.45 -7.94 -14.00
N GLY A 124 4.41 -9.23 -13.63
CA GLY A 124 4.65 -9.69 -12.26
C GLY A 124 3.37 -9.96 -11.44
N PRO A 125 3.51 -10.21 -10.13
CA PRO A 125 2.38 -10.58 -9.28
C PRO A 125 1.32 -9.48 -9.23
N LEU A 126 0.05 -9.88 -9.11
CA LEU A 126 -1.03 -8.92 -9.02
C LEU A 126 -1.02 -8.22 -7.66
N VAL A 127 -0.93 -6.89 -7.69
CA VAL A 127 -1.20 -6.02 -6.56
C VAL A 127 -2.69 -5.67 -6.61
N GLN A 128 -3.40 -5.95 -5.52
CA GLN A 128 -4.82 -5.63 -5.40
C GLN A 128 -4.98 -4.39 -4.52
N TYR A 129 -5.92 -3.53 -4.88
CA TYR A 129 -6.37 -2.38 -4.11
C TYR A 129 -7.86 -2.55 -3.84
N HIS A 130 -8.35 -2.07 -2.71
CA HIS A 130 -9.78 -2.07 -2.38
C HIS A 130 -10.19 -0.72 -1.85
N TYR A 131 -11.40 -0.30 -2.20
CA TYR A 131 -11.96 0.96 -1.76
C TYR A 131 -12.64 0.78 -0.40
N ALA A 132 -12.23 1.60 0.58
CA ALA A 132 -12.88 1.68 1.89
C ALA A 132 -12.66 3.06 2.49
N ASN A 133 -13.69 3.59 3.17
CA ASN A 133 -13.61 4.86 3.91
C ASN A 133 -13.09 6.04 3.07
N GLY A 134 -13.52 6.15 1.81
CA GLY A 134 -13.11 7.25 0.93
C GLY A 134 -11.68 7.15 0.39
N ARG A 135 -10.98 6.02 0.58
CA ARG A 135 -9.61 5.82 0.11
C ARG A 135 -9.42 4.47 -0.58
N MET A 136 -8.43 4.41 -1.46
CA MET A 136 -7.96 3.16 -2.04
C MET A 136 -6.85 2.59 -1.17
N HIS A 137 -7.09 1.42 -0.60
CA HIS A 137 -6.13 0.70 0.22
C HIS A 137 -5.50 -0.39 -0.61
N ALA A 138 -4.17 -0.39 -0.72
CA ALA A 138 -3.49 -1.56 -1.22
C ALA A 138 -3.87 -2.75 -0.33
N ARG A 139 -4.60 -3.71 -0.90
CA ARG A 139 -4.69 -5.04 -0.31
C ARG A 139 -3.29 -5.60 -0.42
N GLN A 140 -2.55 -5.47 0.68
CA GLN A 140 -1.37 -6.28 0.92
C GLN A 140 -1.77 -7.71 0.57
N ALA A 141 -0.98 -8.39 -0.26
CA ALA A 141 -1.21 -9.80 -0.55
C ALA A 141 -1.51 -10.45 0.79
N ALA A 142 -2.76 -10.92 0.97
CA ALA A 142 -3.10 -11.64 2.17
C ALA A 142 -2.09 -12.77 2.20
N LEU A 143 -1.25 -12.78 3.23
CA LEU A 143 -0.40 -13.92 3.51
C LEU A 143 -1.35 -15.11 3.53
N THR A 144 -1.32 -15.94 2.49
CA THR A 144 -2.05 -17.19 2.50
C THR A 144 -1.32 -18.07 3.50
N GLN A 145 -1.72 -17.96 4.75
CA GLN A 145 -1.38 -18.89 5.80
C GLN A 145 -2.67 -19.47 6.34
N GLY A 146 -2.72 -20.80 6.36
CA GLY A 146 -3.70 -21.52 7.14
C GLY A 146 -3.65 -21.03 8.60
N ALA A 147 -4.82 -20.72 9.13
CA ALA A 147 -5.08 -20.46 10.54
C ALA A 147 -4.27 -19.31 11.19
N GLY A 148 -4.71 -18.07 10.98
CA GLY A 148 -4.44 -16.95 11.89
C GLY A 148 -4.25 -15.61 11.18
N ILE A 149 -5.15 -14.67 11.43
CA ILE A 149 -5.05 -13.29 10.93
C ILE A 149 -3.85 -12.64 11.60
N VAL A 150 -2.90 -12.15 10.80
CA VAL A 150 -1.87 -11.23 11.25
C VAL A 150 -2.09 -9.88 10.58
N GLY A 151 -1.99 -8.81 11.37
CA GLY A 151 -2.20 -7.42 11.01
C GLY A 151 -1.24 -6.86 9.93
N PRO A 152 -1.34 -5.55 9.66
CA PRO A 152 -0.92 -4.95 8.41
C PRO A 152 0.60 -4.93 8.23
N ALA A 153 1.06 -5.39 7.05
CA ALA A 153 2.45 -5.33 6.58
C ALA A 153 2.80 -3.95 5.99
N ALA A 154 3.51 -3.14 6.77
CA ALA A 154 4.08 -1.85 6.38
C ALA A 154 4.67 -1.86 4.96
N THR A 155 4.36 -0.83 4.14
CA THR A 155 4.91 -0.54 2.79
C THR A 155 6.40 -0.86 2.69
N ALA A 156 6.85 -1.35 1.53
CA ALA A 156 8.26 -1.71 1.25
C ALA A 156 9.20 -0.76 1.99
N SER A 157 9.88 -1.26 3.02
CA SER A 157 10.63 -0.40 3.91
C SER A 157 11.79 0.18 3.12
N VAL A 158 11.70 1.45 2.75
CA VAL A 158 12.90 2.22 2.46
C VAL A 158 13.72 2.11 3.73
N CYS A 159 14.87 1.45 3.65
CA CYS A 159 15.71 1.18 4.79
C CYS A 159 16.24 2.51 5.32
N ARG A 160 15.49 3.13 6.23
CA ARG A 160 15.81 4.45 6.74
C ARG A 160 16.97 4.32 7.71
N PRO A 161 18.09 5.04 7.49
CA PRO A 161 19.18 5.02 8.45
C PRO A 161 18.71 5.66 9.76
N ALA A 162 19.24 5.20 10.89
CA ALA A 162 18.80 5.64 12.22
C ALA A 162 18.80 7.17 12.38
N HIS A 163 19.80 7.87 11.82
CA HIS A 163 19.92 9.32 11.89
C HIS A 163 18.83 10.10 11.14
N SER A 164 18.02 9.43 10.30
CA SER A 164 16.93 10.06 9.55
C SER A 164 15.60 10.14 10.32
N LEU A 165 15.54 9.52 11.50
CA LEU A 165 14.40 9.54 12.41
C LEU A 165 14.86 10.05 13.77
N ASP A 166 14.08 10.93 14.40
CA ASP A 166 14.33 11.27 15.81
C ASP A 166 14.07 10.06 16.74
N ALA A 167 14.56 10.15 17.97
CA ALA A 167 14.49 9.05 18.93
C ALA A 167 13.03 8.64 19.27
N ALA A 168 12.10 9.60 19.29
CA ALA A 168 10.69 9.33 19.60
C ALA A 168 10.01 8.58 18.45
N ALA A 169 10.30 8.95 17.20
CA ALA A 169 9.82 8.26 16.01
C ALA A 169 10.39 6.84 15.91
N GLN A 170 11.67 6.65 16.25
CA GLN A 170 12.27 5.32 16.33
C GLN A 170 11.58 4.45 17.38
N ALA A 171 11.39 4.96 18.59
CA ALA A 171 10.71 4.24 19.67
C ALA A 171 9.26 3.87 19.29
N ALA A 172 8.50 4.81 18.73
CA ALA A 172 7.12 4.55 18.30
C ALA A 172 7.04 3.50 17.18
N ALA A 173 8.01 3.49 16.26
CA ALA A 173 8.09 2.49 15.20
C ALA A 173 8.43 1.10 15.75
N ILE A 174 9.37 1.00 16.70
CA ILE A 174 9.68 -0.27 17.40
C ILE A 174 8.48 -0.75 18.21
N ASP A 175 7.77 0.13 18.93
CA ASP A 175 6.57 -0.23 19.68
C ASP A 175 5.45 -0.75 18.75
N SER A 176 5.25 -0.13 17.59
CA SER A 176 4.28 -0.63 16.61
C SER A 176 4.72 -1.98 16.06
N PHE A 177 6.00 -2.12 15.70
CA PHE A 177 6.55 -3.40 15.29
C PHE A 177 6.30 -4.47 16.36
N GLU A 178 6.59 -4.22 17.63
CA GLU A 178 6.38 -5.19 18.70
C GLU A 178 4.92 -5.58 18.89
N ARG A 179 3.98 -4.63 18.76
CA ARG A 179 2.55 -4.93 18.86
C ARG A 179 2.08 -5.75 17.67
N ASP A 180 2.48 -5.35 16.47
CA ASP A 180 1.95 -5.87 15.21
C ASP A 180 2.72 -7.12 14.75
N PHE A 181 3.91 -7.39 15.29
CA PHE A 181 4.75 -8.51 14.89
C PHE A 181 4.02 -9.83 15.17
N PRO A 182 3.75 -10.63 14.13
CA PRO A 182 3.00 -11.88 14.22
C PRO A 182 3.39 -12.75 15.42
N ARG A 183 2.42 -13.05 16.29
CA ARG A 183 2.65 -14.00 17.40
C ARG A 183 3.14 -15.36 16.88
N ALA A 184 2.68 -15.77 15.70
CA ALA A 184 3.11 -16.99 15.03
C ALA A 184 4.62 -17.01 14.76
N TYR A 185 5.27 -15.85 14.60
CA TYR A 185 6.69 -15.75 14.23
C TYR A 185 7.59 -15.68 15.46
N ARG A 186 7.03 -15.42 16.64
CA ARG A 186 7.77 -15.29 17.92
C ARG A 186 8.20 -16.62 18.52
N ARG A 187 7.74 -17.75 17.99
CA ARG A 187 8.10 -19.09 18.49
C ARG A 187 8.30 -20.06 17.34
N THR A 188 9.36 -20.86 17.40
CA THR A 188 9.69 -21.83 16.36
C THR A 188 8.57 -22.86 16.15
N GLY A 189 7.87 -23.25 17.23
CA GLY A 189 6.76 -24.22 17.14
C GLY A 189 5.55 -23.72 16.34
N THR A 190 5.16 -22.46 16.50
CA THR A 190 4.05 -21.85 15.74
C THR A 190 4.45 -21.52 14.31
N LEU A 191 5.74 -21.20 14.11
CA LEU A 191 6.29 -20.86 12.81
C LEU A 191 6.30 -22.05 11.81
N LYS A 192 6.22 -23.29 12.28
CA LYS A 192 6.08 -24.47 11.40
C LYS A 192 4.77 -24.48 10.59
N LYS A 193 3.75 -23.76 11.06
CA LYS A 193 2.44 -23.65 10.39
C LYS A 193 2.39 -22.53 9.35
N VAL A 194 3.47 -21.76 9.30
CA VAL A 194 3.63 -20.54 8.51
C VAL A 194 4.43 -20.91 7.28
N THR A 195 3.90 -20.61 6.09
CA THR A 195 4.64 -20.71 4.83
C THR A 195 4.92 -19.31 4.34
N PHE A 196 6.18 -19.05 3.99
CA PHE A 196 6.61 -17.77 3.42
C PHE A 196 6.80 -17.90 1.91
N GLY A 197 6.30 -16.93 1.15
CA GLY A 197 6.77 -16.73 -0.22
C GLY A 197 8.20 -16.20 -0.25
N GLN A 198 8.97 -16.45 -1.32
CA GLN A 198 10.35 -15.96 -1.44
C GLN A 198 10.45 -14.42 -1.32
N GLY A 199 9.56 -13.69 -2.01
CA GLY A 199 9.52 -12.23 -1.94
C GLY A 199 9.05 -11.70 -0.57
N GLU A 200 8.18 -12.44 0.10
CA GLU A 200 7.71 -12.11 1.45
C GLU A 200 8.85 -12.24 2.47
N LEU A 201 9.58 -13.36 2.41
CA LEU A 201 10.69 -13.61 3.33
C LEU A 201 11.80 -12.59 3.12
N ARG A 202 12.14 -12.26 1.86
CA ARG A 202 13.11 -11.21 1.54
C ARG A 202 12.71 -9.86 2.12
N ARG A 203 11.45 -9.48 1.99
CA ARG A 203 10.94 -8.24 2.59
C ARG A 203 11.01 -8.29 4.11
N LEU A 204 10.46 -9.31 4.74
CA LEU A 204 10.47 -9.48 6.19
C LEU A 204 11.89 -9.39 6.76
N THR A 205 12.85 -10.12 6.19
CA THR A 205 14.24 -10.08 6.66
C THR A 205 14.92 -8.74 6.42
N THR A 206 14.54 -8.03 5.37
CA THR A 206 15.03 -6.67 5.08
C THR A 206 14.48 -5.68 6.10
N ASP A 207 13.17 -5.67 6.33
CA ASP A 207 12.51 -4.81 7.32
C ASP A 207 13.13 -5.02 8.71
N LEU A 208 13.33 -6.29 9.11
CA LEU A 208 14.00 -6.66 10.37
C LEU A 208 15.44 -6.12 10.44
N ALA A 209 16.23 -6.28 9.37
CA ALA A 209 17.60 -5.76 9.33
C ALA A 209 17.64 -4.23 9.46
N CYS A 210 16.71 -3.54 8.81
CA CYS A 210 16.60 -2.08 8.87
C CYS A 210 16.22 -1.60 10.27
N MET A 211 15.21 -2.19 10.89
CA MET A 211 14.81 -1.82 12.26
C MET A 211 15.88 -2.18 13.30
N ALA A 212 16.58 -3.31 13.12
CA ALA A 212 17.69 -3.70 13.98
C ALA A 212 18.90 -2.76 13.87
N SER A 213 19.01 -1.96 12.81
CA SER A 213 20.07 -0.95 12.69
C SER A 213 19.84 0.30 13.54
N TRP A 214 18.64 0.46 14.11
CA TRP A 214 18.32 1.60 14.95
C TRP A 214 18.73 1.33 16.40
N PRO A 215 19.22 2.33 17.15
CA PRO A 215 19.57 2.18 18.56
C PRO A 215 18.46 1.55 19.41
N ALA A 216 17.19 1.94 19.18
CA ALA A 216 16.04 1.37 19.89
C ALA A 216 15.72 -0.08 19.48
N GLY A 217 16.12 -0.51 18.28
CA GLY A 217 15.83 -1.82 17.72
C GLY A 217 16.97 -2.84 17.84
N GLU A 218 18.20 -2.38 18.09
CA GLU A 218 19.44 -3.18 18.02
C GLU A 218 19.37 -4.47 18.83
N ARG A 219 18.86 -4.42 20.05
CA ARG A 219 18.73 -5.62 20.89
C ARG A 219 17.44 -6.39 20.62
N ARG A 220 16.35 -5.65 20.42
CA ARG A 220 14.99 -6.18 20.52
C ARG A 220 14.50 -6.84 19.24
N VAL A 221 14.87 -6.29 18.09
CA VAL A 221 14.50 -6.85 16.79
C VAL A 221 15.19 -8.20 16.55
N PRO A 222 16.51 -8.37 16.78
CA PRO A 222 17.15 -9.69 16.68
C PRO A 222 16.57 -10.73 17.64
N GLU A 223 16.18 -10.34 18.86
CA GLU A 223 15.51 -11.23 19.82
C GLU A 223 14.21 -11.79 19.24
N LEU A 224 13.34 -10.92 18.71
CA LEU A 224 12.07 -11.31 18.11
C LEU A 224 12.23 -12.08 16.79
N ALA A 225 13.32 -11.82 16.05
CA ALA A 225 13.64 -12.51 14.80
C ALA A 225 14.27 -13.89 15.01
N THR A 226 14.88 -14.16 16.17
CA THR A 226 15.60 -15.42 16.48
C THR A 226 14.83 -16.70 16.13
N PRO A 227 13.53 -16.83 16.43
CA PRO A 227 12.76 -18.04 16.07
C PRO A 227 12.70 -18.33 14.57
N LEU A 228 12.69 -17.29 13.72
CA LEU A 228 12.73 -17.42 12.25
C LEU A 228 14.05 -18.04 11.80
N PHE A 229 15.17 -17.51 12.28
CA PHE A 229 16.51 -17.96 11.93
C PHE A 229 16.93 -19.25 12.64
N ARG A 230 16.22 -19.68 13.70
CA ARG A 230 16.39 -21.00 14.34
C ARG A 230 15.49 -22.09 13.77
N SER A 231 14.49 -21.74 12.96
CA SER A 231 13.57 -22.72 12.39
C SER A 231 14.27 -23.64 11.39
N LYS A 232 14.19 -24.97 11.58
CA LYS A 232 14.68 -25.95 10.60
C LYS A 232 14.08 -25.75 9.20
N GLN A 233 12.83 -25.29 9.14
CA GLN A 233 12.11 -25.13 7.87
C GLN A 233 12.48 -23.82 7.15
N HIS A 234 12.72 -22.74 7.89
CA HIS A 234 12.81 -21.39 7.31
C HIS A 234 14.21 -20.78 7.38
N ARG A 235 15.12 -21.34 8.18
CA ARG A 235 16.47 -20.81 8.43
C ARG A 235 17.23 -20.54 7.14
N GLU A 236 17.34 -21.53 6.27
CA GLU A 236 18.12 -21.40 5.03
C GLU A 236 17.52 -20.34 4.11
N ALA A 237 16.20 -20.37 3.93
CA ALA A 237 15.50 -19.40 3.12
C ALA A 237 15.64 -17.97 3.68
N ALA A 238 15.63 -17.79 5.00
CA ALA A 238 15.77 -16.49 5.64
C ALA A 238 17.19 -15.92 5.45
N PHE A 239 18.23 -16.76 5.59
CA PHE A 239 19.60 -16.33 5.31
C PHE A 239 19.86 -16.07 3.82
N ALA A 240 19.32 -16.91 2.93
CA ALA A 240 19.39 -16.70 1.48
C ALA A 240 18.69 -15.40 1.06
N ALA A 241 17.60 -15.04 1.74
CA ALA A 241 16.88 -13.81 1.48
C ALA A 241 17.73 -12.57 1.82
N LEU A 242 18.40 -12.54 2.99
CA LEU A 242 19.37 -11.49 3.33
C LEU A 242 20.53 -11.44 2.33
N GLU A 243 21.11 -12.60 2.00
CA GLU A 243 22.23 -12.69 1.06
C GLU A 243 21.85 -12.19 -0.34
N SER A 244 20.61 -12.44 -0.78
CA SER A 244 20.10 -11.95 -2.06
C SER A 244 20.03 -10.42 -2.13
N VAL A 245 19.85 -9.73 -1.01
CA VAL A 245 19.90 -8.25 -0.95
C VAL A 245 21.36 -7.78 -0.98
N GLN A 246 22.25 -8.49 -0.31
CA GLN A 246 23.68 -8.15 -0.27
C GLN A 246 24.35 -8.25 -1.64
N ARG A 247 23.86 -9.16 -2.50
CA ARG A 247 24.34 -9.38 -3.88
C ARG A 247 23.59 -8.56 -4.94
N ASP A 248 22.52 -7.87 -4.58
CA ASP A 248 21.70 -7.12 -5.52
C ASP A 248 22.48 -5.89 -6.03
N PRO A 249 22.73 -5.75 -7.34
CA PRO A 249 23.46 -4.60 -7.87
C PRO A 249 22.74 -3.27 -7.60
N GLU A 250 21.40 -3.28 -7.59
CA GLU A 250 20.56 -2.10 -7.44
C GLU A 250 20.32 -1.70 -5.98
N ALA A 251 20.65 -2.59 -5.02
CA ALA A 251 20.49 -2.26 -3.60
C ALA A 251 21.52 -1.22 -3.14
N ASP A 252 21.06 -0.25 -2.37
CA ASP A 252 21.91 0.81 -1.83
C ASP A 252 22.98 0.26 -0.86
N ALA A 253 24.10 0.98 -0.76
CA ALA A 253 25.24 0.53 0.04
C ALA A 253 24.90 0.40 1.54
N ASN A 254 24.01 1.26 2.07
CA ASN A 254 23.60 1.22 3.46
C ASN A 254 22.75 -0.02 3.75
N LEU A 255 21.78 -0.33 2.88
CA LEU A 255 20.97 -1.54 2.96
C LEU A 255 21.84 -2.81 2.88
N LYS A 256 22.84 -2.83 1.99
CA LYS A 256 23.83 -3.92 1.94
C LYS A 256 24.60 -4.06 3.25
N ALA A 257 25.01 -2.96 3.88
CA ALA A 257 25.73 -2.98 5.14
C ALA A 257 24.87 -3.50 6.31
N VAL A 258 23.65 -2.97 6.47
CA VAL A 258 22.76 -3.37 7.57
C VAL A 258 22.31 -4.83 7.43
N THR A 259 22.05 -5.30 6.21
CA THR A 259 21.69 -6.71 5.97
C THR A 259 22.86 -7.65 6.24
N ARG A 260 24.11 -7.26 5.96
CA ARG A 260 25.31 -8.01 6.35
C ARG A 260 25.46 -8.09 7.86
N SER A 261 25.38 -6.96 8.55
CA SER A 261 25.49 -6.88 10.01
C SER A 261 24.42 -7.72 10.70
N PHE A 262 23.16 -7.54 10.31
CA PHE A 262 22.05 -8.32 10.85
C PHE A 262 22.18 -9.82 10.54
N SER A 263 22.64 -10.18 9.35
CA SER A 263 22.91 -11.59 9.00
C SER A 263 23.97 -12.21 9.91
N ALA A 264 25.04 -11.49 10.23
CA ALA A 264 26.08 -11.96 11.15
C ALA A 264 25.53 -12.15 12.58
N GLU A 265 24.79 -11.17 13.09
CA GLU A 265 24.14 -11.24 14.41
C GLU A 265 23.18 -12.42 14.51
N MET A 266 22.34 -12.65 13.49
CA MET A 266 21.41 -13.76 13.48
C MET A 266 22.12 -15.12 13.38
N ARG A 267 23.26 -15.21 12.69
CA ARG A 267 24.08 -16.44 12.69
C ARG A 267 24.65 -16.73 14.08
N TYR A 268 25.17 -15.71 14.76
CA TYR A 268 25.65 -15.84 16.14
C TYR A 268 24.54 -16.33 17.08
N ARG A 269 23.37 -15.67 17.06
CA ARG A 269 22.21 -16.08 17.88
C ARG A 269 21.66 -17.46 17.53
N ALA A 270 21.68 -17.83 16.25
CA ALA A 270 21.24 -19.15 15.82
C ALA A 270 22.20 -20.27 16.25
N ALA A 271 23.47 -19.96 16.52
CA ALA A 271 24.47 -20.89 17.00
C ALA A 271 24.49 -21.04 18.54
N LEU A 272 24.07 -20.01 19.28
CA LEU A 272 24.12 -19.98 20.76
C LEU A 272 23.17 -20.95 21.50
N ASP A 273 22.20 -21.57 20.83
CA ASP A 273 21.43 -22.70 21.40
C ASP A 273 21.37 -23.83 20.38
N PRO A 274 21.98 -25.00 20.63
CA PRO A 274 21.72 -26.16 19.81
C PRO A 274 20.25 -26.55 19.95
N VAL A 275 19.65 -26.94 18.83
CA VAL A 275 18.26 -27.44 18.81
C VAL A 275 18.17 -28.66 19.73
N ILE A 276 17.48 -28.53 20.86
CA ILE A 276 17.01 -29.69 21.64
C ILE A 276 15.94 -30.43 20.83
#